data_AF-A0A412G7B7-F1
#
_entry.id   AF-A0A412G7B7-F1
#
_cell.length_a   1.000
_cell.length_b   1.000
_cell.length_c   1.000
_cell.angle_alpha   90.00
_cell.angle_beta   90.00
_cell.angle_gamma   90.00
#
_symmetry.space_group_name_H-M   'P 1'
#
loop_
_entity.id
_entity.type
_entity.pdbx_description
1 polymer ?
#
loop_
_entity_poly.entity_id
_entity_poly.type
_entity_poly.pdbx_seq_one_letter_code
_entity_poly.pdbx_strand_id
1 'polypeptide(L)'
;TGADWRPSKRGYPKIGSLPKEVLDFYRTRFQLEFCFRDAKQHAGMTNCQATDFRKLAFHFNASLAAINLAKAACKKMGIKYSISSCKSVIHNAYMLERFICVSGIEPNTQLIDKLFKELILFTAKAA
;
A
#
# COMPACT_ATOMS: atom_id res chain seq x y z
N THR A 1 16.23 -3.61 20.48
CA THR A 1 16.95 -2.40 20.06
C THR A 1 15.92 -1.31 19.80
N GLY A 2 15.66 -0.46 20.79
CA GLY A 2 14.68 0.62 20.65
C GLY A 2 15.22 1.70 19.73
N ALA A 3 14.53 1.99 18.63
CA ALA A 3 14.87 3.12 17.79
C ALA A 3 14.64 4.42 18.59
N ASP A 4 15.70 5.20 18.80
CA ASP A 4 15.63 6.56 19.34
C ASP A 4 14.86 7.42 18.33
N TRP A 5 13.56 7.63 18.59
CA TRP A 5 12.68 8.48 17.79
C TRP A 5 12.85 9.97 18.10
N ARG A 6 14.07 10.41 18.44
CA ARG A 6 14.34 11.84 18.61
C ARG A 6 13.99 12.59 17.32
N PRO A 7 13.02 13.53 17.35
CA PRO A 7 12.63 14.23 16.14
C PRO A 7 13.82 15.03 15.61
N SER A 8 14.16 14.83 14.35
CA SER A 8 15.14 15.67 13.65
C SER A 8 14.73 17.14 13.74
N LYS A 9 15.57 18.00 14.33
CA LYS A 9 15.31 19.45 14.42
C LYS A 9 15.22 20.17 13.05
N ARG A 10 15.41 19.46 11.94
CA ARG A 10 15.39 20.04 10.57
C ARG A 10 14.01 20.49 10.08
N GLY A 11 12.92 20.25 10.82
CA GLY A 11 11.57 20.62 10.40
C GLY A 11 10.72 21.35 11.44
N TYR A 12 11.28 21.73 12.59
CA TYR A 12 10.55 22.48 13.62
C TYR A 12 10.84 23.97 13.48
N PRO A 13 9.82 24.85 13.55
CA PRO A 13 10.05 26.29 13.60
C PRO A 13 10.97 26.60 14.79
N LYS A 14 12.09 27.26 14.50
CA LYS A 14 13.00 27.74 15.54
C LYS A 14 12.29 28.82 16.35
N ILE A 15 12.58 28.90 17.64
CA ILE A 15 12.14 30.05 18.47
C ILE A 15 12.67 31.32 17.79
N GLY A 16 11.76 32.12 17.21
CA GLY A 16 12.07 33.28 16.35
C GLY A 16 11.70 33.16 14.86
N SER A 17 11.05 32.07 14.41
CA SER A 17 10.56 31.92 13.02
C SER A 17 9.56 33.03 12.65
N LEU A 18 9.65 33.56 11.42
CA LEU A 18 8.71 34.57 10.92
C LEU A 18 7.26 34.04 11.07
N PRO A 19 6.27 34.87 11.47
CA PRO A 19 4.87 34.44 11.63
C PRO A 19 4.30 33.68 10.42
N LYS A 20 4.80 33.99 9.22
CA LYS A 20 4.45 33.32 7.97
C LYS A 20 4.92 31.86 7.91
N GLU A 21 6.12 31.55 8.39
CA GLU A 21 6.63 30.16 8.42
C GLU A 21 5.80 29.29 9.35
N VAL A 22 5.47 29.82 10.54
CA VAL A 22 4.59 29.14 11.49
C VAL A 22 3.24 28.83 10.83
N LEU A 23 2.65 29.81 10.13
CA LEU A 23 1.39 29.62 9.43
C LEU A 23 1.48 28.56 8.32
N ASP A 24 2.58 28.52 7.58
CA ASP A 24 2.79 27.54 6.50
C ASP A 24 2.99 26.11 7.05
N PHE A 25 3.67 25.94 8.19
CA PHE A 25 3.72 24.66 8.91
C PHE A 25 2.33 24.20 9.37
N TYR A 26 1.52 25.11 9.94
CA TYR A 26 0.16 24.76 10.34
C TYR A 26 -0.74 24.42 9.15
N ARG A 27 -0.59 25.09 8.01
CA ARG A 27 -1.34 24.79 6.77
C ARG A 27 -1.05 23.39 6.25
N THR A 28 0.19 22.92 6.38
CA THR A 28 0.59 21.58 5.91
C THR A 28 0.30 20.46 6.93
N ARG A 29 -0.11 20.79 8.16
CA ARG A 29 -0.41 19.80 9.21
C ARG A 29 -1.43 18.74 8.75
N PHE A 30 -2.44 19.13 7.97
CA PHE A 30 -3.46 18.19 7.48
C PHE A 30 -2.92 17.16 6.49
N GLN A 31 -1.74 17.37 5.91
CA GLN A 31 -1.14 16.39 5.01
C GLN A 31 -0.81 15.07 5.72
N LEU A 32 -0.49 15.11 7.02
CA LEU A 32 -0.27 13.91 7.84
C LEU A 32 -1.51 13.02 7.92
N GLU A 33 -2.71 13.59 7.90
CA GLU A 33 -3.97 12.83 7.97
C GLU A 33 -4.17 11.94 6.75
N PHE A 34 -3.70 12.38 5.57
CA PHE A 34 -3.75 11.55 4.36
C PHE A 34 -2.89 10.30 4.51
N CYS A 35 -1.66 10.43 5.04
CA CYS A 35 -0.80 9.28 5.31
C CYS A 35 -1.44 8.28 6.28
N PHE A 36 -2.06 8.75 7.36
CA PHE A 36 -2.75 7.88 8.32
C PHE A 36 -3.96 7.19 7.72
N ARG A 37 -4.74 7.89 6.89
CA ARG A 37 -5.90 7.33 6.20
C ARG A 37 -5.49 6.24 5.22
N ASP A 38 -4.50 6.52 4.38
CA ASP A 38 -3.99 5.58 3.37
C ASP A 38 -3.37 4.35 4.04
N ALA A 39 -2.62 4.55 5.13
CA ALA A 39 -2.06 3.46 5.92
C ALA A 39 -3.15 2.51 6.47
N LYS A 40 -4.26 3.05 6.98
CA LYS A 40 -5.38 2.25 7.49
C LYS A 40 -6.12 1.53 6.38
N GLN A 41 -6.44 2.22 5.28
CA GLN A 41 -7.28 1.68 4.20
C GLN A 41 -6.51 0.75 3.25
N HIS A 42 -5.26 1.07 2.94
CA HIS A 42 -4.50 0.43 1.88
C HIS A 42 -3.35 -0.44 2.39
N ALA A 43 -2.68 -0.06 3.49
CA ALA A 43 -1.59 -0.86 4.07
C ALA A 43 -2.06 -1.90 5.11
N GLY A 44 -3.36 -1.90 5.43
CA GLY A 44 -3.98 -2.82 6.37
C GLY A 44 -3.48 -2.66 7.80
N MET A 45 -2.94 -1.49 8.18
CA MET A 45 -2.29 -1.31 9.49
C MET A 45 -3.22 -1.58 10.68
N THR A 46 -4.54 -1.47 10.51
CA THR A 46 -5.52 -1.73 11.58
C THR A 46 -6.20 -3.10 11.47
N ASN A 47 -5.72 -3.99 10.59
CA ASN A 47 -6.32 -5.33 10.39
C ASN A 47 -5.91 -6.31 11.49
N CYS A 48 -4.72 -6.16 12.07
CA CYS A 48 -4.28 -7.02 13.17
C CYS A 48 -5.02 -6.67 14.46
N GLN A 49 -5.66 -7.67 15.06
CA GLN A 49 -6.36 -7.55 16.35
C GLN A 49 -5.54 -8.17 17.51
N ALA A 50 -4.24 -8.39 17.31
CA ALA A 50 -3.39 -8.95 18.35
C ALA A 50 -3.15 -7.93 19.48
N THR A 51 -3.19 -8.42 20.72
CA THR A 51 -2.86 -7.62 21.92
C THR A 51 -1.37 -7.66 22.27
N ASP A 52 -0.62 -8.62 21.71
CA ASP A 52 0.82 -8.76 21.94
C ASP A 52 1.63 -7.82 21.02
N PHE A 53 2.54 -7.06 21.64
CA PHE A 53 3.37 -6.07 20.94
C PHE A 53 4.26 -6.67 19.85
N ARG A 54 4.79 -7.89 20.04
CA ARG A 54 5.67 -8.53 19.05
C ARG A 54 4.87 -8.96 17.82
N LYS A 55 3.67 -9.52 18.03
CA LYS A 55 2.75 -9.87 16.94
C LYS A 55 2.34 -8.63 16.14
N LEU A 56 2.04 -7.54 16.83
CA LEU A 56 1.67 -6.28 16.17
C LEU A 56 2.85 -5.69 15.38
N ALA A 57 4.07 -5.67 15.96
CA ALA A 57 5.28 -5.23 15.26
C ALA A 57 5.59 -6.09 14.02
N PHE A 58 5.44 -7.40 14.13
CA PHE A 58 5.59 -8.31 12.99
C PHE A 58 4.59 -7.98 11.88
N HIS A 59 3.31 -7.79 12.22
CA HIS A 59 2.27 -7.44 11.26
C HIS A 59 2.59 -6.12 10.54
N PHE A 60 2.99 -5.07 11.26
CA PHE A 60 3.38 -3.80 10.64
C PHE A 60 4.55 -3.96 9.68
N ASN A 61 5.59 -4.70 10.08
CA ASN A 61 6.75 -4.95 9.23
C ASN A 61 6.36 -5.75 7.98
N ALA A 62 5.50 -6.75 8.12
CA ALA A 62 4.99 -7.54 7.00
C ALA A 62 4.18 -6.67 6.02
N SER A 63 3.26 -5.83 6.51
CA SER A 63 2.50 -4.89 5.69
C SER A 63 3.40 -3.93 4.90
N LEU A 64 4.40 -3.33 5.57
CA LEU A 64 5.33 -2.40 4.92
C LEU A 64 6.24 -3.12 3.92
N ALA A 65 6.68 -4.34 4.24
CA ALA A 65 7.47 -5.17 3.31
C ALA A 65 6.68 -5.53 2.06
N ALA A 66 5.39 -5.89 2.20
CA ALA A 66 4.51 -6.18 1.07
C ALA A 66 4.34 -4.97 0.14
N ILE A 67 4.19 -3.77 0.71
CA ILE A 67 4.12 -2.50 -0.04
C ILE A 67 5.41 -2.24 -0.82
N ASN A 68 6.57 -2.41 -0.17
CA ASN A 68 7.87 -2.23 -0.81
C ASN A 68 8.08 -3.23 -1.95
N LEU A 69 7.68 -4.49 -1.76
CA LEU A 69 7.74 -5.52 -2.79
C LEU A 69 6.83 -5.18 -3.97
N ALA A 70 5.59 -4.79 -3.72
CA ALA A 70 4.66 -4.37 -4.77
C ALA A 70 5.21 -3.18 -5.58
N LYS A 71 5.78 -2.19 -4.89
CA LYS A 71 6.42 -1.03 -5.53
C LYS A 71 7.61 -1.44 -6.39
N ALA A 72 8.46 -2.33 -5.89
CA ALA A 72 9.60 -2.87 -6.64
C ALA A 72 9.16 -3.68 -7.87
N ALA A 73 8.11 -4.50 -7.74
CA ALA A 73 7.53 -5.27 -8.83
C ALA A 73 6.96 -4.36 -9.92
N CYS A 74 6.16 -3.36 -9.56
CA CYS A 74 5.66 -2.36 -10.53
C CYS A 74 6.79 -1.63 -11.24
N LYS A 75 7.85 -1.24 -10.52
CA LYS A 75 9.04 -0.62 -11.12
C LYS A 75 9.72 -1.55 -12.11
N LYS A 76 9.88 -2.84 -11.77
CA LYS A 76 10.49 -3.85 -12.66
C LYS A 76 9.65 -4.08 -13.92
N MET A 77 8.32 -4.02 -13.80
CA MET A 77 7.38 -4.20 -14.91
C MET A 77 7.16 -2.92 -15.74
N GLY A 78 7.71 -1.76 -15.33
CA GLY A 78 7.49 -0.48 -16.00
C GLY A 78 6.06 0.07 -15.83
N ILE A 79 5.33 -0.36 -14.81
CA ILE A 79 3.92 0.03 -14.56
C ILE A 79 3.86 1.09 -13.46
N LYS A 80 2.94 2.05 -13.60
CA LYS A 80 2.67 3.06 -12.56
C LYS A 80 2.19 2.37 -11.27
N TYR A 81 2.88 2.65 -10.17
CA TYR A 81 2.55 2.08 -8.88
C TYR A 81 1.37 2.81 -8.22
N SER A 82 0.40 2.02 -7.76
CA SER A 82 -0.63 2.43 -6.81
C SER A 82 -1.02 1.22 -5.96
N ILE A 83 -1.17 1.39 -4.64
CA ILE A 83 -1.57 0.30 -3.74
C ILE A 83 -2.98 -0.21 -4.11
N SER A 84 -3.89 0.69 -4.46
CA SER A 84 -5.26 0.32 -4.86
C SER A 84 -5.26 -0.54 -6.12
N SER A 85 -4.52 -0.14 -7.15
CA SER A 85 -4.39 -0.91 -8.39
C SER A 85 -3.74 -2.28 -8.16
N CYS A 86 -2.67 -2.34 -7.36
CA CYS A 86 -2.03 -3.61 -6.99
C CYS A 86 -3.02 -4.54 -6.27
N LYS A 87 -3.82 -4.00 -5.35
CA LYS A 87 -4.82 -4.76 -4.61
C LYS A 87 -5.91 -5.30 -5.53
N SER A 88 -6.41 -4.49 -6.47
CA SER A 88 -7.41 -4.92 -7.45
C SER A 88 -6.88 -6.04 -8.34
N VAL A 89 -5.65 -5.92 -8.84
CA VAL A 89 -5.01 -6.96 -9.66
C VAL A 89 -4.91 -8.27 -8.89
N ILE A 90 -4.37 -8.25 -7.67
CA ILE A 90 -4.20 -9.45 -6.84
C ILE A 90 -5.56 -10.05 -6.48
N HIS A 91 -6.53 -9.22 -6.10
CA HIS A 91 -7.87 -9.67 -5.76
C HIS A 91 -8.58 -10.35 -6.93
N ASN A 92 -8.49 -9.76 -8.13
CA ASN A 92 -9.13 -10.32 -9.32
C ASN A 92 -8.47 -11.62 -9.75
N ALA A 93 -7.13 -11.69 -9.71
CA ALA A 93 -6.40 -12.92 -9.98
C ALA A 93 -6.83 -14.05 -9.03
N TYR A 94 -6.95 -13.74 -7.73
CA TYR A 94 -7.44 -14.68 -6.73
C TYR A 94 -8.89 -15.12 -6.99
N MET A 95 -9.81 -14.19 -7.31
CA MET A 95 -11.20 -14.54 -7.58
C MET A 95 -11.35 -15.41 -8.83
N LEU A 96 -10.56 -15.14 -9.87
CA LEU A 96 -10.55 -15.96 -11.07
C LEU A 96 -10.00 -17.37 -10.79
N GLU A 97 -8.90 -17.47 -10.05
CA GLU A 97 -8.35 -18.76 -9.61
C GLU A 97 -9.40 -19.56 -8.82
N ARG A 98 -10.08 -18.92 -7.87
CA ARG A 98 -11.17 -19.54 -7.09
C ARG A 98 -12.32 -20.00 -7.98
N PHE A 99 -12.73 -19.19 -8.97
CA PHE A 99 -13.77 -19.56 -9.92
C PHE A 99 -13.40 -20.81 -10.73
N ILE A 100 -12.17 -20.86 -11.26
CA ILE A 100 -11.68 -22.02 -12.01
C ILE A 100 -11.64 -23.26 -11.11
N CYS A 101 -11.03 -23.15 -9.92
CA CYS A 101 -10.96 -24.28 -8.98
C CYS A 101 -12.33 -24.83 -8.57
N VAL A 102 -13.33 -23.97 -8.37
CA VAL A 102 -14.67 -24.39 -7.94
C VAL A 102 -15.51 -24.91 -9.10
N SER A 103 -15.35 -24.34 -10.30
CA SER A 103 -16.12 -24.75 -11.49
C SER A 103 -15.75 -26.13 -12.03
N GLY A 104 -14.58 -26.68 -11.66
CA GLY A 104 -14.08 -27.95 -12.18
C GLY A 104 -13.74 -27.91 -13.68
N ILE A 105 -13.69 -26.71 -14.26
CA ILE A 105 -13.31 -26.49 -15.65
C ILE A 105 -11.81 -26.65 -15.75
N GLU A 106 -11.35 -27.51 -16.64
CA GLU A 106 -9.93 -27.62 -16.93
C GLU A 106 -9.51 -26.43 -17.81
N PRO A 107 -8.69 -25.51 -17.29
CA PRO A 107 -8.38 -24.27 -17.95
C PRO A 107 -7.57 -24.51 -19.24
N ASN A 108 -8.08 -24.09 -20.40
CA ASN A 108 -7.24 -23.99 -21.60
C ASN A 108 -6.16 -22.92 -21.35
N THR A 109 -4.93 -23.37 -21.14
CA THR A 109 -3.78 -22.55 -20.73
C THR A 109 -3.51 -21.40 -21.68
N GLN A 110 -3.69 -21.56 -23.00
CA GLN A 110 -3.42 -20.49 -23.97
C GLN A 110 -4.48 -19.38 -23.93
N LEU A 111 -5.75 -19.76 -23.78
CA LEU A 111 -6.86 -18.81 -23.69
C LEU A 111 -6.82 -18.04 -22.36
N ILE A 112 -6.46 -18.73 -21.28
CA ILE A 112 -6.36 -18.14 -19.95
C ILE A 112 -5.15 -17.23 -19.81
N ASP A 113 -4.01 -17.56 -20.42
CA ASP A 113 -2.86 -16.64 -20.37
C ASP A 113 -3.18 -15.28 -21.04
N LYS A 114 -3.98 -15.31 -22.11
CA LYS A 114 -4.46 -14.09 -22.79
C LYS A 114 -5.50 -13.34 -21.95
N LEU A 115 -6.53 -14.03 -21.45
CA LEU A 115 -7.56 -13.44 -20.59
C LEU A 115 -6.99 -12.90 -19.27
N PHE A 116 -6.01 -13.59 -18.69
CA PHE A 116 -5.34 -13.19 -17.45
C PHE A 116 -4.56 -11.88 -17.66
N LYS A 117 -3.82 -11.78 -18.78
CA LYS A 117 -3.13 -10.54 -19.17
C LYS A 117 -4.12 -9.40 -19.41
N GLU A 118 -5.21 -9.66 -20.14
CA GLU A 118 -6.23 -8.64 -20.42
C GLU A 118 -6.96 -8.20 -19.14
N LEU A 119 -7.38 -9.11 -18.27
CA LEU A 119 -8.15 -8.82 -17.05
C LEU A 119 -7.31 -8.10 -15.98
N ILE A 120 -6.04 -8.49 -15.83
CA ILE A 120 -5.08 -7.80 -14.95
C ILE A 120 -4.84 -6.36 -15.45
N LEU A 121 -4.65 -6.18 -16.77
CA LEU A 121 -4.37 -4.86 -17.35
C LEU A 121 -5.62 -3.98 -17.49
N PHE A 122 -6.82 -4.55 -17.61
CA PHE A 122 -8.07 -3.81 -17.73
C PHE A 122 -8.32 -2.93 -16.50
N THR A 123 -8.04 -3.44 -15.30
CA THR A 123 -8.20 -2.67 -14.05
C THR A 123 -7.13 -1.61 -13.83
N ALA A 124 -5.97 -1.70 -14.49
CA ALA A 124 -4.96 -0.66 -14.46
C ALA A 124 -5.32 0.58 -15.31
N LYS A 125 -6.25 0.43 -16.28
CA LYS A 125 -6.73 1.54 -17.14
C LYS A 125 -7.94 2.29 -16.57
N ALA A 126 -8.66 1.71 -15.61
CA ALA A 126 -9.92 2.24 -15.11
C ALA A 126 -9.79 3.15 -13.86
N ALA A 127 -8.55 3.51 -13.46
CA ALA A 127 -8.26 4.31 -12.26
C ALA A 127 -7.52 5.61 -12.58
#